data_AF-A0A3B4A5F4-F1
#
_entry.id   AF-A0A3B4A5F4-F1
#
_cell.length_a   1.000
_cell.length_b   1.000
_cell.length_c   1.000
_cell.angle_alpha   90.00
_cell.angle_beta   90.00
_cell.angle_gamma   90.00
#
_symmetry.space_group_name_H-M   'P 1'
#
loop_
_entity.id
_entity.type
_entity.pdbx_description
1 polymer ?
#
loop_
_entity_poly.entity_id
_entity_poly.type
_entity_poly.pdbx_seq_one_letter_code
_entity_poly.pdbx_strand_id
1 'polypeptide(L)' 'LFEIVPGAEKGTFSVKARFLGVQMEEFTVTYQELLQLQYDGVAVMKMFDKAKVNVNLLIFLLNKKFYNK' A
#
# COMPACT_ATOMS: atom_id res chain seq x y z
N LEU A 1 -4.90 -4.36 12.50
CA LEU A 1 -4.69 -5.23 11.32
C LEU A 1 -4.85 -4.37 10.08
N PHE A 2 -3.91 -4.44 9.14
CA PHE A 2 -4.05 -3.79 7.83
C PHE A 2 -4.60 -4.79 6.84
N GLU A 3 -5.65 -4.41 6.13
CA GLU A 3 -6.28 -5.19 5.09
C GLU A 3 -6.04 -4.49 3.75
N ILE A 4 -5.41 -5.19 2.81
CA ILE A 4 -5.14 -4.67 1.46
C ILE A 4 -6.09 -5.35 0.51
N VAL A 5 -6.89 -4.55 -0.19
CA VAL A 5 -7.95 -4.95 -1.12
C VAL A 5 -7.64 -4.34 -2.49
N PRO A 6 -7.78 -5.06 -3.62
CA PRO A 6 -7.65 -4.46 -4.93
C PRO A 6 -8.76 -3.41 -5.15
N GLY A 7 -8.40 -2.27 -5.72
CA GLY A 7 -9.36 -1.23 -6.09
C GLY A 7 -10.09 -1.53 -7.40
N ALA A 8 -10.96 -0.61 -7.82
CA ALA A 8 -11.76 -0.77 -9.03
C ALA A 8 -10.92 -0.75 -10.32
N GLU A 9 -9.81 -0.02 -10.31
CA GLU A 9 -8.92 0.13 -11.47
C GLU A 9 -7.65 -0.71 -11.33
N LYS A 10 -7.11 -1.18 -12.46
CA LYS A 10 -5.87 -1.95 -12.48
C LYS A 10 -4.73 -1.12 -11.90
N GLY A 11 -4.06 -1.69 -10.89
CA GLY A 11 -2.96 -1.03 -10.21
C GLY A 11 -3.39 -0.10 -9.07
N THR A 12 -4.69 -0.04 -8.73
CA THR A 12 -5.15 0.63 -7.51
C THR A 12 -5.33 -0.38 -6.38
N PHE A 13 -4.95 0.01 -5.16
CA PHE A 13 -5.08 -0.79 -3.96
C PHE A 13 -5.65 0.06 -2.83
N SER A 14 -6.69 -0.44 -2.16
CA SER A 14 -7.21 0.14 -0.94
C SER A 14 -6.60 -0.56 0.27
N VAL A 15 -5.94 0.21 1.13
CA VAL A 15 -5.40 -0.23 2.40
C VAL A 15 -6.33 0.26 3.50
N LYS A 16 -6.99 -0.68 4.18
CA LYS A 16 -7.91 -0.42 5.29
C LYS A 16 -7.24 -0.79 6.60
N ALA A 17 -7.18 0.16 7.53
CA ALA A 17 -6.71 -0.09 8.88
C ALA A 17 -7.92 -0.41 9.79
N ARG A 18 -7.95 -1.61 10.36
CA ARG A 18 -8.89 -1.97 11.43
C ARG A 18 -8.16 -2.07 12.77
N PHE A 19 -8.61 -1.30 13.74
CA PHE A 19 -8.08 -1.33 15.10
C PHE A 19 -9.22 -1.70 16.07
N LEU A 20 -9.04 -2.78 16.83
CA LEU A 20 -10.04 -3.27 17.79
C LEU A 20 -11.47 -3.44 17.21
N GLY A 21 -11.57 -3.89 15.95
CA GLY A 21 -12.87 -4.08 15.29
C GLY A 21 -13.44 -2.83 14.60
N VAL A 22 -12.87 -1.65 14.83
CA VAL A 22 -13.30 -0.37 14.22
C VAL A 22 -12.45 -0.04 13.00
N GLN A 23 -13.08 0.27 11.87
CA GLN A 23 -12.40 0.80 10.68
C GLN A 23 -12.03 2.26 10.97
N MET A 24 -10.74 2.56 10.98
CA MET A 24 -10.23 3.89 11.33
C MET A 24 -9.99 4.72 10.08
N GLU A 25 -9.12 4.23 9.20
CA GLU A 25 -8.63 4.98 8.05
C GLU A 25 -8.54 4.05 6.84
N GLU A 26 -8.96 4.56 5.69
CA GLU A 26 -8.83 3.92 4.38
C GLU A 26 -7.94 4.80 3.52
N PHE A 27 -6.92 4.22 2.91
CA PHE A 27 -6.00 4.90 2.02
C PHE A 27 -5.94 4.16 0.70
N THR A 28 -6.11 4.88 -0.40
CA THR A 28 -5.94 4.32 -1.75
C THR A 28 -4.53 4.64 -2.23
N VAL A 29 -3.82 3.63 -2.71
CA VAL A 29 -2.50 3.77 -3.32
C VAL A 29 -2.52 3.23 -4.74
N THR A 30 -1.88 3.94 -5.65
CA THR A 30 -1.64 3.42 -7.00
C THR A 30 -0.26 2.81 -7.10
N TYR A 31 -0.14 1.76 -7.92
CA TYR A 31 1.13 1.12 -8.20
C TYR A 31 2.10 2.07 -8.90
N GLN A 32 1.60 3.00 -9.70
CA GLN A 32 2.40 4.04 -10.36
C GLN A 32 3.05 4.99 -9.34
N GLU A 33 2.33 5.45 -8.32
CA GLU A 33 2.91 6.29 -7.26
C GLU A 33 4.02 5.54 -6.49
N LEU A 34 3.84 4.25 -6.23
CA LEU A 34 4.88 3.44 -5.58
C LEU A 34 6.15 3.33 -6.43
N LEU A 35 6.00 3.14 -7.74
CA LEU A 35 7.13 3.12 -8.68
C LEU A 35 7.80 4.49 -8.77
N GLN A 36 7.03 5.58 -8.74
CA GLN A 36 7.58 6.93 -8.74
C GLN A 36 8.41 7.16 -7.47
N LEU A 37 7.90 6.80 -6.29
CA LEU A 37 8.64 6.88 -5.04
C LEU A 37 9.94 6.06 -5.08
N GLN A 38 9.89 4.87 -5.68
CA GLN A 38 11.08 4.05 -5.88
C GLN A 38 12.10 4.73 -6.82
N TYR A 39 11.63 5.30 -7.93
CA TYR A 39 12.48 6.02 -8.88
C TYR A 39 13.14 7.25 -8.25
N ASP A 40 12.40 8.00 -7.43
CA ASP A 40 12.88 9.17 -6.70
C ASP A 40 13.84 8.80 -5.54
N GLY A 41 14.08 7.50 -5.30
CA GLY A 41 14.95 7.01 -4.23
C GLY A 41 14.31 7.03 -2.84
N VAL A 42 12.99 7.19 -2.75
CA VAL A 42 12.24 7.19 -1.49
C VAL A 42 12.01 5.74 -1.05
N ALA A 43 12.87 5.25 -0.16
CA ALA A 43 12.79 3.88 0.35
C ALA A 43 11.64 3.65 1.35
N VAL A 44 11.14 4.71 2.00
CA VAL A 44 10.14 4.62 3.07
C VAL A 44 9.04 5.66 2.87
N MET A 45 7.79 5.21 2.89
CA MET A 45 6.61 6.07 2.91
C MET A 45 5.92 6.05 4.28
N LYS A 46 5.25 7.14 4.63
CA LYS A 46 4.36 7.18 5.80
C LYS A 46 2.94 6.83 5.37
N MET A 47 2.37 5.81 5.98
CA MET A 47 0.95 5.49 5.88
C MET A 47 0.25 6.01 7.14
N PHE A 48 -0.88 6.71 6.95
CA PHE A 48 -1.73 7.20 8.04
C PHE A 48 -1.02 8.10 9.06
N ASP A 49 0.09 8.76 8.64
CA ASP A 49 1.04 9.51 9.48
C ASP A 49 1.59 8.79 10.73
N LYS A 50 1.27 7.50 10.89
CA LYS A 50 1.54 6.69 12.09
C LYS A 50 2.42 5.49 11.78
N ALA A 51 2.39 4.98 10.54
CA ALA A 51 3.15 3.81 10.13
C ALA A 51 4.19 4.17 9.06
N LYS A 52 5.42 3.69 9.23
CA LYS A 52 6.46 3.77 8.19
C LYS A 52 6.53 2.44 7.47
N VAL A 53 6.39 2.46 6.15
CA VAL A 53 6.40 1.27 5.30
C VAL A 53 7.47 1.41 4.24
N ASN A 54 8.24 0.35 4.03
CA ASN A 54 9.25 0.33 2.98
C ASN A 54 8.58 0.16 1.61
N VAL A 55 8.87 1.06 0.68
CA VAL A 55 8.25 1.11 -0.65
C VAL A 55 8.58 -0.16 -1.45
N ASN A 56 9.83 -0.59 -1.46
CA ASN A 56 10.26 -1.79 -2.20
C ASN A 56 9.62 -3.07 -1.67
N LEU A 57 9.53 -3.21 -0.34
CA LEU A 57 8.88 -4.37 0.27
C LEU A 57 7.37 -4.35 0.03
N LEU A 58 6.75 -3.17 -0.01
CA LEU A 58 5.33 -3.04 -0.33
C LEU A 58 5.05 -3.44 -1.78
N ILE A 59 5.85 -2.96 -2.73
CA ILE A 59 5.78 -3.36 -4.14
C ILE A 59 5.92 -4.88 -4.28
N PHE A 60 6.91 -5.47 -3.60
CA PHE A 60 7.11 -6.92 -3.59
C PHE A 60 5.90 -7.67 -3.03
N LEU A 61 5.34 -7.21 -1.91
CA LEU A 61 4.15 -7.81 -1.30
C LEU A 61 2.93 -7.74 -2.24
N LEU A 62 2.71 -6.61 -2.90
CA LEU A 62 1.63 -6.42 -3.86
C LEU A 62 1.81 -7.34 -5.07
N ASN A 63 3.03 -7.48 -5.59
CA ASN A 63 3.34 -8.39 -6.69
C ASN A 63 3.04 -9.84 -6.34
N LYS A 64 3.53 -10.27 -5.17
CA LYS A 64 3.32 -11.64 -4.69
C LYS A 64 1.85 -11.94 -4.42
N LYS A 65 1.09 -10.98 -3.87
CA LYS A 65 -0.29 -11.20 -3.45
C LYS A 65 -1.31 -11.06 -4.58
N PHE A 66 -1.09 -10.15 -5.53
CA PHE A 66 -2.08 -9.78 -6.54
C PHE A 66 -1.65 -10.03 -7.98
N TYR A 67 -0.35 -10.05 -8.27
CA TYR A 67 0.17 -10.23 -9.63
C TYR A 67 0.80 -11.59 -9.89
N ASN A 68 0.92 -12.44 -8.86
CA ASN A 68 1.48 -13.80 -8.94
C ASN A 68 2.83 -13.84 -9.70
N LYS A 69 3.60 -12.75 -9.59
CA LYS A 69 4.91 -12.54 -10.18
C LYS A 69 5.97 -12.48 -9.09
#